data_AF-A0A940L1Y7-F1
#
_entry.id   AF-A0A940L1Y7-F1
#
_cell.length_a   1.000
_cell.length_b   1.000
_cell.length_c   1.000
_cell.angle_alpha   90.00
_cell.angle_beta   90.00
_cell.angle_gamma   90.00
#
_symmetry.space_group_name_H-M   'P 1'
#
loop_
_entity.id
_entity.type
_entity.pdbx_description
1 polymer ?
#
loop_
_entity_poly.entity_id
_entity_poly.type
_entity_poly.pdbx_seq_one_letter_code
_entity_poly.pdbx_strand_id
1 'polypeptide(L)'
;MKFLLAASLVLAGSSAMAARDLTQSSPSLKWHSISNDAVRVIYPEQMKPESIYIANLVEHYSHVVGQTYGIQKPLQFDLILRPEVAEPNGYVTLGPRRSEWFSSSTFFPLVGGTEWYQTLSIHEYRHVNQYDFYNRKAAEVLYWIMGDMGRQVAIFLA
;
A
#
# COMPACT_ATOMS: atom_id res chain seq x y z
N MET A 1 38.80 -29.26 4.30
CA MET A 1 38.77 -28.17 3.28
C MET A 1 37.66 -28.37 2.22
N LYS A 2 36.44 -28.79 2.61
CA LYS A 2 35.27 -28.95 1.71
C LYS A 2 33.95 -28.42 2.30
N PHE A 3 33.96 -27.85 3.51
CA PHE A 3 32.76 -27.34 4.19
C PHE A 3 32.66 -25.81 4.22
N LEU A 4 33.60 -25.09 3.58
CA LEU A 4 33.60 -23.61 3.53
C LEU A 4 33.04 -23.04 2.22
N LEU A 5 32.67 -23.88 1.25
CA LEU A 5 32.15 -23.45 -0.06
C LEU A 5 30.62 -23.46 -0.16
N ALA A 6 29.90 -23.95 0.85
CA ALA A 6 28.43 -23.92 0.86
C ALA A 6 27.85 -22.61 1.44
N ALA A 7 28.66 -21.78 2.08
CA ALA A 7 28.23 -20.53 2.71
C ALA A 7 28.33 -19.29 1.80
N SER A 8 28.90 -19.42 0.60
CA SER A 8 29.19 -18.29 -0.31
C SER A 8 28.22 -18.16 -1.49
N LEU A 9 27.10 -18.90 -1.51
CA LEU A 9 26.14 -18.89 -2.63
C LEU A 9 24.73 -18.39 -2.26
N VAL A 10 24.61 -17.48 -1.29
CA VAL A 10 23.30 -16.88 -0.93
C VAL A 10 23.30 -15.33 -0.99
N LEU A 11 24.44 -14.67 -1.20
CA LEU A 11 24.55 -13.21 -1.21
C LEU A 11 24.63 -12.57 -2.61
N ALA A 12 23.85 -13.11 -3.55
CA ALA A 12 23.51 -12.40 -4.79
C ALA A 12 21.99 -12.30 -4.95
N GLY A 13 21.28 -12.09 -3.84
CA GLY A 13 19.92 -11.56 -3.90
C GLY A 13 20.03 -10.10 -4.28
N SER A 14 19.91 -9.79 -5.57
CA SER A 14 19.67 -8.42 -6.03
C SER A 14 18.54 -7.86 -5.18
N SER A 15 18.83 -6.87 -4.34
CA SER A 15 17.82 -6.01 -3.76
C SER A 15 17.24 -5.21 -4.91
N ALA A 16 16.44 -5.87 -5.77
CA ALA A 16 15.52 -5.17 -6.62
C ALA A 16 14.63 -4.43 -5.64
N MET A 17 14.98 -3.16 -5.38
CA MET A 17 14.07 -2.22 -4.77
C MET A 17 12.79 -2.42 -5.57
N ALA A 18 11.78 -3.01 -4.94
CA ALA A 18 10.57 -3.36 -5.64
C ALA A 18 10.01 -2.01 -6.10
N ALA A 19 10.23 -1.68 -7.37
CA ALA A 19 9.89 -0.38 -7.89
C ALA A 19 8.38 -0.24 -7.76
N ARG A 20 7.91 0.95 -7.43
CA ARG A 20 6.48 1.24 -7.57
C ARG A 20 6.18 1.08 -9.06
N ASP A 21 5.53 -0.02 -9.40
CA ASP A 21 5.31 -0.37 -10.80
C ASP A 21 4.24 0.56 -11.39
N LEU A 22 4.70 1.64 -12.01
CA LEU A 22 3.86 2.55 -12.77
C LEU A 22 3.74 2.12 -14.24
N THR A 23 4.37 1.03 -14.66
CA THR A 23 4.36 0.57 -16.06
C THR A 23 2.99 0.07 -16.51
N GLN A 24 2.11 -0.23 -15.55
CA GLN A 24 0.69 -0.52 -15.80
C GLN A 24 -0.13 0.71 -16.24
N SER A 25 0.45 1.90 -16.17
CA SER A 25 -0.18 3.16 -16.58
C SER A 25 0.49 3.75 -17.81
N SER A 26 -0.23 4.61 -18.53
CA SER A 26 0.28 5.23 -19.76
C SER A 26 1.59 5.99 -19.48
N PRO A 27 2.65 5.76 -20.28
CA PRO A 27 3.94 6.43 -20.10
C PRO A 27 3.88 7.96 -20.22
N SER A 28 2.82 8.52 -20.81
CA SER A 28 2.62 9.96 -20.98
C SER A 28 2.11 10.67 -19.72
N LEU A 29 1.71 9.93 -18.68
CA LEU A 29 1.21 10.53 -17.45
C LEU A 29 2.33 11.23 -16.68
N LYS A 30 2.07 12.48 -16.28
CA LYS A 30 2.90 13.23 -15.35
C LYS A 30 2.45 12.95 -13.93
N TRP A 31 3.33 12.33 -13.16
CA TRP A 31 3.04 11.93 -11.78
C TRP A 31 3.43 13.02 -10.78
N HIS A 32 2.57 13.21 -9.79
CA HIS A 32 2.75 14.11 -8.65
C HIS A 32 2.49 13.34 -7.36
N SER A 33 2.80 13.96 -6.21
CA SER A 33 2.43 13.42 -4.92
C SER A 33 2.00 14.49 -3.93
N ILE A 34 1.12 14.12 -3.02
CA ILE A 34 0.71 14.89 -1.84
C ILE A 34 0.79 13.98 -0.62
N SER A 35 1.16 14.52 0.54
CA SER A 35 1.39 13.72 1.73
C SER A 35 0.85 14.42 2.98
N ASN A 36 0.30 13.64 3.89
CA ASN A 36 0.03 14.01 5.29
C ASN A 36 0.57 12.91 6.22
N ASP A 37 0.24 12.94 7.51
CA ASP A 37 0.77 11.98 8.48
C ASP A 37 0.32 10.52 8.23
N ALA A 38 -0.79 10.31 7.52
CA ALA A 38 -1.39 9.00 7.31
C ALA A 38 -1.06 8.37 5.94
N VAL A 39 -0.93 9.18 4.89
CA VAL A 39 -0.77 8.68 3.51
C VAL A 39 0.06 9.63 2.66
N ARG A 40 0.83 9.05 1.73
CA ARG A 40 1.34 9.75 0.54
C ARG A 40 0.58 9.27 -0.69
N VAL A 41 -0.26 10.15 -1.24
CA VAL A 41 -0.99 9.89 -2.47
C VAL A 41 -0.12 10.26 -3.67
N ILE A 42 0.09 9.30 -4.57
CA ILE A 42 0.82 9.41 -5.83
C ILE A 42 -0.21 9.35 -6.96
N TYR A 43 -0.28 10.40 -7.77
CA TYR A 43 -1.39 10.59 -8.71
C TYR A 43 -0.94 11.27 -10.01
N PRO A 44 -1.62 11.04 -11.13
CA PRO A 44 -1.36 11.78 -12.35
C PRO A 44 -1.96 13.19 -12.29
N GLU A 45 -1.35 14.15 -12.99
CA GLU A 45 -1.69 15.59 -12.94
C GLU A 45 -3.21 15.89 -13.02
N GLN A 46 -3.96 15.12 -13.81
CA GLN A 46 -5.40 15.30 -14.01
C GLN A 46 -6.25 14.97 -12.77
N MET A 47 -5.71 14.20 -11.82
CA MET A 47 -6.43 13.72 -10.62
C MET A 47 -6.07 14.49 -9.36
N LYS A 48 -5.57 15.73 -9.50
CA LYS A 48 -5.19 16.57 -8.37
C LYS A 48 -6.36 16.85 -7.40
N PRO A 49 -7.59 17.16 -7.85
CA PRO A 49 -8.71 17.38 -6.94
C PRO A 49 -9.03 16.12 -6.12
N GLU A 50 -9.10 14.96 -6.77
CA GLU A 50 -9.39 13.67 -6.15
C GLU A 50 -8.29 13.26 -5.16
N SER A 51 -7.02 13.49 -5.49
CA SER A 51 -5.91 13.13 -4.60
C SER A 51 -5.89 13.95 -3.31
N ILE A 52 -6.26 15.23 -3.36
CA ILE A 52 -6.43 16.07 -2.16
C ILE A 52 -7.60 15.54 -1.32
N TYR A 53 -8.72 15.23 -1.95
CA TYR A 53 -9.89 14.68 -1.27
C TYR A 53 -9.59 13.34 -0.58
N ILE A 54 -8.95 12.41 -1.30
CA ILE A 54 -8.51 11.11 -0.78
C ILE A 54 -7.54 11.28 0.39
N ALA A 55 -6.53 12.14 0.28
CA ALA A 55 -5.57 12.37 1.36
C ALA A 55 -6.28 12.81 2.66
N ASN A 56 -7.23 13.74 2.54
CA ASN A 56 -8.03 14.23 3.65
C ASN A 56 -8.94 13.15 4.25
N LEU A 57 -9.59 12.32 3.41
CA LEU A 57 -10.42 11.20 3.88
C LEU A 57 -9.59 10.18 4.67
N VAL A 58 -8.45 9.76 4.14
CA VAL A 58 -7.57 8.77 4.79
C VAL A 58 -7.05 9.32 6.11
N GLU A 59 -6.63 10.59 6.17
CA GLU A 59 -6.22 11.23 7.42
C GLU A 59 -7.36 11.31 8.43
N HIS A 60 -8.56 11.71 8.00
CA HIS A 60 -9.74 11.71 8.86
C HIS A 60 -10.02 10.33 9.48
N TYR A 61 -10.01 9.26 8.68
CA TYR A 61 -10.25 7.90 9.15
C TYR A 61 -9.06 7.26 9.89
N SER A 62 -7.87 7.84 9.75
CA SER A 62 -6.64 7.33 10.38
C SER A 62 -6.76 7.23 11.91
N HIS A 63 -7.54 8.14 12.50
CA HIS A 63 -7.73 8.21 13.94
C HIS A 63 -8.64 7.12 14.51
N VAL A 64 -9.44 6.44 13.68
CA VAL A 64 -10.48 5.51 14.13
C VAL A 64 -10.30 4.08 13.63
N VAL A 65 -9.86 3.88 12.38
CA VAL A 65 -9.85 2.54 11.76
C VAL A 65 -8.92 1.56 12.46
N GLY A 66 -7.76 2.03 12.96
CA GLY A 66 -6.77 1.21 13.65
C GLY A 66 -7.11 0.86 15.11
N GLN A 67 -8.10 1.51 15.71
CA GLN A 67 -8.36 1.42 17.15
C GLN A 67 -8.71 -0.01 17.61
N THR A 68 -9.44 -0.78 16.79
CA THR A 68 -9.81 -2.17 17.12
C THR A 68 -8.61 -3.12 17.17
N TYR A 69 -7.47 -2.71 16.60
CA TYR A 69 -6.19 -3.45 16.64
C TYR A 69 -5.22 -2.88 17.69
N GLY A 70 -5.66 -1.90 18.49
CA GLY A 70 -4.81 -1.15 19.42
C GLY A 70 -3.76 -0.29 18.73
N ILE A 71 -3.94 0.04 17.44
CA ILE A 71 -3.03 0.90 16.68
C ILE A 71 -3.51 2.34 16.84
N GLN A 72 -2.75 3.14 17.58
CA GLN A 72 -3.06 4.56 17.82
C GLN A 72 -2.47 5.48 16.75
N LYS A 73 -1.31 5.10 16.20
CA LYS A 73 -0.63 5.84 15.14
C LYS A 73 -0.18 4.87 14.04
N PRO A 74 -1.05 4.60 13.05
CA PRO A 74 -0.69 3.74 11.92
C PRO A 74 0.48 4.32 11.13
N LEU A 75 1.26 3.46 10.47
CA LEU A 75 2.38 3.92 9.66
C LEU A 75 1.88 4.54 8.36
N GLN A 76 2.45 5.69 7.96
CA GLN A 76 2.19 6.29 6.66
C GLN A 76 2.42 5.27 5.54
N PHE A 77 1.53 5.19 4.55
CA PHE A 77 1.65 4.29 3.40
C PHE A 77 1.57 5.05 2.08
N ASP A 78 2.05 4.43 1.00
CA ASP A 78 1.89 4.97 -0.35
C ASP A 78 0.55 4.52 -0.94
N LEU A 79 -0.17 5.46 -1.56
CA LEU A 79 -1.39 5.19 -2.31
C LEU A 79 -1.18 5.64 -3.75
N ILE A 80 -1.25 4.73 -4.71
CA ILE A 80 -1.16 5.06 -6.14
C ILE A 80 -2.58 5.16 -6.71
N LEU A 81 -2.92 6.31 -7.25
CA LEU A 81 -4.21 6.55 -7.88
C LEU A 81 -4.11 6.31 -9.39
N ARG A 82 -4.94 5.42 -9.93
CA ARG A 82 -4.92 4.99 -11.33
C ARG A 82 -6.23 5.37 -12.04
N PRO A 83 -6.18 6.22 -13.09
CA PRO A 83 -7.38 6.64 -13.83
C PRO A 83 -7.82 5.67 -14.94
N GLU A 84 -6.97 4.73 -15.36
CA GLU A 84 -7.10 4.05 -16.66
C GLU A 84 -7.92 2.75 -16.64
N VAL A 85 -8.58 2.42 -15.52
CA VAL A 85 -9.31 1.15 -15.39
C VAL A 85 -10.80 1.41 -15.27
N ALA A 86 -11.60 0.72 -16.09
CA ALA A 86 -13.04 0.90 -16.17
C ALA A 86 -13.79 0.43 -14.90
N GLU A 87 -13.25 -0.58 -14.23
CA GLU A 87 -13.87 -1.18 -13.04
C GLU A 87 -13.35 -0.50 -11.75
N PRO A 88 -14.23 0.04 -10.89
CA PRO A 88 -13.85 0.54 -9.58
C PRO A 88 -13.28 -0.59 -8.74
N ASN A 89 -12.02 -0.44 -8.30
CA ASN A 89 -11.38 -1.39 -7.41
C ASN A 89 -10.31 -0.73 -6.53
N GLY A 90 -9.87 -1.43 -5.49
CA GLY A 90 -8.76 -1.06 -4.62
C GLY A 90 -8.08 -2.31 -4.09
N TYR A 91 -6.79 -2.23 -3.78
CA TYR A 91 -6.11 -3.28 -3.02
C TYR A 91 -4.94 -2.72 -2.23
N VAL A 92 -4.45 -3.50 -1.27
CA VAL A 92 -3.22 -3.24 -0.51
C VAL A 92 -2.25 -4.39 -0.72
N THR A 93 -0.98 -4.07 -0.93
CA THR A 93 0.11 -5.03 -1.01
C THR A 93 1.19 -4.73 0.04
N LEU A 94 1.85 -5.79 0.50
CA LEU A 94 2.92 -5.75 1.50
C LEU A 94 4.28 -5.42 0.90
N GLY A 95 4.52 -5.74 -0.37
CA GLY A 95 5.82 -5.55 -1.00
C GLY A 95 5.73 -5.05 -2.43
N PRO A 96 6.27 -3.86 -2.71
CA PRO A 96 6.57 -2.78 -1.76
C PRO A 96 5.27 -2.28 -1.11
N ARG A 97 5.30 -1.91 0.18
CA ARG A 97 4.08 -1.54 0.94
C ARG A 97 3.35 -0.35 0.33
N ARG A 98 2.19 -0.61 -0.28
CA ARG A 98 1.35 0.41 -0.91
C ARG A 98 -0.09 -0.07 -1.08
N SER A 99 -0.98 0.87 -1.34
CA SER A 99 -2.30 0.61 -1.89
C SER A 99 -2.38 1.17 -3.31
N GLU A 100 -3.21 0.56 -4.15
CA GLU A 100 -3.53 1.10 -5.47
C GLU A 100 -5.03 1.17 -5.66
N TRP A 101 -5.52 2.36 -6.03
CA TRP A 101 -6.94 2.63 -6.18
C TRP A 101 -7.24 2.95 -7.63
N PHE A 102 -8.24 2.27 -8.15
CA PHE A 102 -8.75 2.45 -9.50
C PHE A 102 -9.98 3.32 -9.42
N SER A 103 -9.86 4.51 -9.98
CA SER A 103 -10.95 5.46 -10.01
C SER A 103 -11.99 5.02 -11.03
N SER A 104 -13.24 4.87 -10.62
CA SER A 104 -14.36 4.76 -11.54
C SER A 104 -15.30 5.94 -11.35
N SER A 105 -15.75 6.52 -12.45
CA SER A 105 -16.87 7.46 -12.48
C SER A 105 -18.23 6.76 -12.40
N THR A 106 -18.25 5.42 -12.36
CA THR A 106 -19.47 4.62 -12.40
C THR A 106 -19.96 4.32 -10.99
N PHE A 107 -21.23 4.60 -10.73
CA PHE A 107 -21.95 4.18 -9.53
C PHE A 107 -21.83 2.66 -9.35
N PHE A 108 -21.24 2.20 -8.25
CA PHE A 108 -21.09 0.78 -7.95
C PHE A 108 -22.14 0.34 -6.91
N PRO A 109 -23.27 -0.26 -7.32
CA PRO A 109 -24.41 -0.54 -6.43
C PRO A 109 -24.10 -1.53 -5.28
N LEU A 110 -22.97 -2.24 -5.35
CA LEU A 110 -22.52 -3.18 -4.33
C LEU A 110 -21.93 -2.50 -3.07
N VAL A 111 -21.60 -1.22 -3.14
CA VAL A 111 -20.94 -0.46 -2.06
C VAL A 111 -21.96 0.29 -1.18
N GLY A 112 -23.26 0.21 -1.49
CA GLY A 112 -24.30 0.96 -0.81
C GLY A 112 -24.34 2.43 -1.24
N GLY A 113 -24.84 3.31 -0.37
CA GLY A 113 -25.00 4.74 -0.67
C GLY A 113 -23.78 5.63 -0.38
N THR A 114 -22.66 5.06 0.08
CA THR A 114 -21.44 5.80 0.38
C THR A 114 -20.63 6.09 -0.89
N GLU A 115 -19.97 7.24 -0.92
CA GLU A 115 -19.11 7.63 -2.04
C GLU A 115 -17.89 6.70 -2.12
N TRP A 116 -17.44 6.40 -3.34
CA TRP A 116 -16.45 5.36 -3.64
C TRP A 116 -15.12 5.56 -2.90
N TYR A 117 -14.54 6.76 -2.94
CA TYR A 117 -13.27 7.00 -2.25
C TYR A 117 -13.41 6.99 -0.74
N GLN A 118 -14.57 7.38 -0.22
CA GLN A 118 -14.87 7.23 1.21
C GLN A 118 -14.85 5.75 1.61
N THR A 119 -15.49 4.88 0.82
CA THR A 119 -15.47 3.43 1.06
C THR A 119 -14.04 2.89 1.03
N LEU A 120 -13.25 3.19 -0.01
CA LEU A 120 -11.86 2.73 -0.10
C LEU A 120 -11.00 3.26 1.06
N SER A 121 -11.20 4.51 1.47
CA SER A 121 -10.49 5.11 2.60
C SER A 121 -10.74 4.40 3.92
N ILE A 122 -11.86 3.68 4.06
CA ILE A 122 -12.15 2.87 5.24
C ILE A 122 -11.69 1.42 5.01
N HIS A 123 -12.05 0.84 3.86
CA HIS A 123 -11.84 -0.58 3.54
C HIS A 123 -10.36 -0.91 3.34
N GLU A 124 -9.70 -0.25 2.38
CA GLU A 124 -8.29 -0.50 2.09
C GLU A 124 -7.42 -0.05 3.25
N TYR A 125 -7.77 1.07 3.90
CA TYR A 125 -7.03 1.49 5.08
C TYR A 125 -7.14 0.49 6.24
N ARG A 126 -8.27 -0.22 6.38
CA ARG A 126 -8.36 -1.34 7.33
C ARG A 126 -7.40 -2.46 6.96
N HIS A 127 -7.24 -2.80 5.68
CA HIS A 127 -6.22 -3.76 5.24
C HIS A 127 -4.80 -3.30 5.56
N VAL A 128 -4.48 -2.01 5.39
CA VAL A 128 -3.19 -1.44 5.84
C VAL A 128 -2.97 -1.68 7.33
N ASN A 129 -3.97 -1.37 8.17
CA ASN A 129 -3.89 -1.57 9.62
C ASN A 129 -3.77 -3.05 10.00
N GLN A 130 -4.47 -3.94 9.29
CA GLN A 130 -4.36 -5.39 9.48
C GLN A 130 -2.94 -5.87 9.20
N TYR A 131 -2.34 -5.43 8.09
CA TYR A 131 -0.95 -5.75 7.79
C TYR A 131 0.01 -5.22 8.86
N ASP A 132 -0.17 -3.99 9.33
CA ASP A 132 0.63 -3.44 10.42
C ASP A 132 0.43 -4.23 11.74
N PHE A 133 -0.77 -4.76 11.99
CA PHE A 133 -1.07 -5.62 13.14
C PHE A 133 -0.41 -7.01 13.05
N TYR A 134 -0.51 -7.68 11.90
CA TYR A 134 0.10 -9.00 11.70
C TYR A 134 1.64 -8.94 11.64
N ASN A 135 2.21 -7.77 11.36
CA ASN A 135 3.66 -7.54 11.32
C ASN A 135 4.35 -7.54 12.71
N ARG A 136 3.70 -8.04 13.77
CA ARG A 136 4.23 -8.00 15.14
C ARG A 136 5.29 -9.10 15.37
N LYS A 137 6.57 -8.70 15.33
CA LYS A 137 7.80 -9.38 15.81
C LYS A 137 8.54 -10.30 14.82
N ALA A 138 7.94 -11.41 14.34
CA ALA A 138 8.67 -12.30 13.41
C ALA A 138 8.95 -11.62 12.06
N ALA A 139 7.98 -10.82 11.61
CA ALA A 139 8.06 -10.05 10.39
C ALA A 139 9.04 -8.86 10.49
N GLU A 140 9.28 -8.30 11.67
CA GLU A 140 10.33 -7.29 11.86
C GLU A 140 11.73 -7.89 11.73
N VAL A 141 11.98 -9.05 12.35
CA VAL A 141 13.27 -9.75 12.21
C VAL A 141 13.54 -10.06 10.74
N LEU A 142 12.55 -10.60 10.04
CA LEU A 142 12.69 -10.90 8.60
C LEU A 142 12.79 -9.65 7.74
N TYR A 143 12.13 -8.55 8.11
CA TYR A 143 12.29 -7.24 7.46
C TYR A 143 13.72 -6.70 7.57
N TRP A 144 14.36 -6.81 8.74
CA TRP A 144 15.76 -6.39 8.89
C TRP A 144 16.73 -7.19 8.01
N ILE A 145 16.40 -8.45 7.70
CA ILE A 145 17.25 -9.34 6.88
C ILE A 145 16.94 -9.18 5.38
N MET A 146 15.67 -9.02 5.00
CA MET A 146 15.19 -9.15 3.61
C MET A 146 14.29 -8.00 3.13
N GLY A 147 14.13 -6.93 3.91
CA GLY A 147 13.23 -5.80 3.60
C GLY A 147 11.76 -6.23 3.50
N ASP A 148 11.00 -5.59 2.60
CA ASP A 148 9.57 -5.89 2.38
C ASP A 148 9.31 -7.35 1.97
N MET A 149 10.29 -8.03 1.36
CA MET A 149 10.18 -9.45 1.04
C MET A 149 10.17 -10.33 2.30
N GLY A 150 10.97 -9.99 3.29
CA GLY A 150 10.96 -10.67 4.59
C GLY A 150 9.63 -10.51 5.33
N ARG A 151 9.02 -9.32 5.21
CA ARG A 151 7.68 -9.06 5.76
C ARG A 151 6.60 -9.92 5.10
N GLN A 152 6.65 -10.10 3.78
CA GLN A 152 5.72 -10.95 3.05
C GLN A 152 5.83 -12.43 3.45
N VAL A 153 7.05 -12.96 3.53
CA VAL A 153 7.29 -14.35 3.96
C VAL A 153 6.75 -14.59 5.36
N ALA A 154 6.98 -13.65 6.28
CA ALA A 154 6.50 -13.75 7.65
C ALA A 154 4.97 -13.83 7.73
N ILE A 155 4.26 -13.04 6.91
CA ILE A 155 2.79 -13.01 6.89
C ILE A 155 2.22 -14.25 6.19
N PHE A 156 2.89 -14.78 5.16
CA PHE A 156 2.47 -16.03 4.52
C PHE A 156 2.57 -17.25 5.45
N LEU A 157 3.52 -17.24 6.39
CA LEU A 157 3.78 -18.33 7.32
C LEU A 157 3.03 -18.22 8.66
N ALA A 158 2.28 -17.13 8.88
CA ALA A 158 1.52 -16.85 10.11
C ALA A 158 0.04 -17.20 9.97
#